data_AF-A0A3Q3BD63-F1
#
_entry.id   AF-A0A3Q3BD63-F1
#
_cell.length_a   1.000
_cell.length_b   1.000
_cell.length_c   1.000
_cell.angle_alpha   90.00
_cell.angle_beta   90.00
_cell.angle_gamma   90.00
#
_symmetry.space_group_name_H-M   'P 1'
#
loop_
_entity.id
_entity.type
_entity.pdbx_description
1 polymer ?
#
loop_
_entity_poly.entity_id
_entity_poly.type
_entity_poly.pdbx_seq_one_letter_code
_entity_poly.pdbx_strand_id
1 'polypeptide(L)'
;YVHSGRTAVEVDEYSTNPTQAFTFYNINQGRFQPPHVHMVDPMPHDTPKPPGYTRFVCISDTHSRTDAIQMPYGDVFIHAGDFTELGLPSEVKKFNDWLGQ
;
A
#
# COMPACT_ATOMS: atom_id res chain seq x y z
N TYR A 1 -29.46 3.67 12.14
CA TYR A 1 -29.47 2.23 11.78
C TYR A 1 -28.25 1.92 10.92
N VAL A 2 -27.16 1.43 11.52
CA VAL A 2 -26.09 0.72 10.80
C VAL A 2 -25.72 -0.47 11.69
N HIS A 3 -26.05 -1.66 11.22
CA HIS A 3 -25.60 -2.92 11.80
C HIS A 3 -24.11 -3.07 11.43
N SER A 4 -23.20 -2.64 12.30
CA SER A 4 -21.80 -3.03 12.22
C SER A 4 -21.59 -4.14 13.25
N GLY A 5 -22.03 -5.34 12.88
CA GLY A 5 -21.62 -6.54 13.60
C GLY A 5 -20.12 -6.70 13.37
N ARG A 6 -19.32 -6.46 14.41
CA ARG A 6 -17.90 -6.83 14.39
C ARG A 6 -17.84 -8.33 14.16
N THR A 7 -17.53 -8.74 12.93
CA THR A 7 -17.21 -10.13 12.64
C THR A 7 -15.83 -10.37 13.22
N ALA A 8 -15.72 -11.29 14.18
CA ALA A 8 -14.42 -11.72 14.67
C ALA A 8 -13.64 -12.35 13.51
N VAL A 9 -12.40 -11.90 13.28
CA VAL A 9 -11.48 -12.51 12.33
C VAL A 9 -10.57 -13.41 13.13
N GLU A 10 -10.70 -14.72 12.91
CA GLU A 10 -9.85 -15.73 13.55
C GLU A 10 -8.60 -16.00 12.71
N VAL A 11 -7.58 -16.59 13.33
CA VAL A 11 -6.37 -17.02 12.63
C VAL A 11 -6.75 -18.11 11.62
N ASP A 12 -6.40 -17.87 10.37
CA ASP A 12 -6.66 -18.80 9.27
C ASP A 12 -5.93 -20.13 9.48
N GLU A 13 -6.60 -21.24 9.18
CA GLU A 13 -6.01 -22.59 9.23
C GLU A 13 -4.73 -22.68 8.38
N TYR A 14 -4.66 -21.93 7.27
CA TYR A 14 -3.53 -21.90 6.36
C TYR A 14 -2.57 -20.71 6.61
N SER A 15 -2.65 -20.05 7.77
CA SER A 15 -1.82 -18.88 8.10
C SER A 15 -0.30 -19.14 8.00
N THR A 16 0.15 -20.37 8.21
CA THR A 16 1.57 -20.76 8.10
C THR A 16 1.98 -21.20 6.69
N ASN A 17 1.03 -21.26 5.74
CA ASN A 17 1.28 -21.66 4.35
C ASN A 17 0.46 -20.79 3.37
N PRO A 18 0.91 -19.56 3.07
CA PRO A 18 0.15 -18.60 2.28
C PRO A 18 -0.13 -19.08 0.84
N THR A 19 0.76 -19.87 0.25
CA THR A 19 0.55 -20.46 -1.09
C THR A 19 -0.61 -21.46 -1.09
N GLN A 20 -0.70 -22.28 -0.05
CA GLN A 20 -1.85 -23.18 0.13
C GLN A 20 -3.13 -22.40 0.44
N ALA A 21 -3.06 -21.37 1.29
CA ALA A 21 -4.20 -20.49 1.57
C ALA A 21 -4.75 -19.87 0.27
N PHE A 22 -3.86 -19.30 -0.55
CA PHE A 22 -4.22 -18.75 -1.86
C PHE A 22 -4.95 -19.79 -2.71
N THR A 23 -4.38 -20.99 -2.85
CA THR A 23 -4.94 -22.08 -3.64
C THR A 23 -6.31 -22.52 -3.13
N PHE A 24 -6.43 -22.76 -1.82
CA PHE A 24 -7.65 -23.19 -1.16
C PHE A 24 -8.80 -22.19 -1.40
N TYR A 25 -8.55 -20.92 -1.13
CA TYR A 25 -9.56 -19.88 -1.32
C TYR A 25 -9.89 -19.64 -2.80
N ASN A 26 -8.91 -19.79 -3.68
CA ASN A 26 -9.15 -19.62 -5.11
C ASN A 26 -10.02 -20.74 -5.68
N ILE A 27 -9.77 -22.00 -5.31
CA ILE A 27 -10.54 -23.16 -5.80
C ILE A 27 -11.97 -23.16 -5.23
N ASN A 28 -12.11 -22.93 -3.92
CA ASN A 28 -13.40 -23.11 -3.25
C ASN A 28 -14.32 -21.90 -3.34
N GLN A 29 -13.76 -20.69 -3.54
CA GLN A 29 -14.53 -19.44 -3.50
C GLN A 29 -14.32 -18.56 -4.73
N GLY A 30 -13.42 -18.94 -5.66
CA GLY A 30 -13.02 -18.06 -6.77
C GLY A 30 -12.39 -16.76 -6.29
N ARG A 31 -11.80 -16.74 -5.07
CA ARG A 31 -11.45 -15.50 -4.35
C ARG A 31 -10.48 -14.59 -5.10
N PHE A 32 -9.64 -15.15 -5.97
CA PHE A 32 -8.62 -14.42 -6.72
C PHE A 32 -8.83 -14.55 -8.24
N GLN A 33 -10.08 -14.73 -8.68
CA GLN A 33 -10.44 -14.88 -10.10
C GLN A 33 -11.02 -13.59 -10.70
N PRO A 34 -10.88 -13.40 -12.03
CA PRO A 34 -11.66 -12.39 -12.75
C PRO A 34 -13.17 -12.72 -12.71
N PRO A 35 -14.05 -11.73 -12.94
CA PRO A 35 -13.74 -10.36 -13.37
C PRO A 35 -13.35 -9.42 -12.21
N HIS A 36 -13.59 -9.82 -10.96
CA HIS A 36 -13.48 -8.91 -9.82
C HIS A 36 -12.03 -8.66 -9.39
N VAL A 37 -11.13 -9.63 -9.61
CA VAL A 37 -9.70 -9.48 -9.33
C VAL A 37 -8.94 -9.39 -10.66
N HIS A 38 -8.34 -8.23 -10.92
CA HIS A 38 -7.55 -7.94 -12.10
C HIS A 38 -6.52 -6.84 -11.82
N MET A 39 -5.50 -6.76 -12.67
CA MET A 39 -4.51 -5.69 -12.63
C MET A 39 -5.14 -4.36 -13.07
N VAL A 40 -4.72 -3.26 -12.44
CA VAL A 40 -5.10 -1.91 -12.84
C VAL A 40 -3.85 -1.19 -13.32
N ASP A 41 -3.92 -0.60 -14.50
CA ASP A 41 -2.80 0.12 -15.09
C ASP A 41 -2.54 1.45 -14.35
N PRO A 42 -1.27 1.84 -14.16
CA PRO A 42 -0.93 3.13 -13.57
C PRO A 42 -1.33 4.27 -14.51
N MET A 43 -1.77 5.37 -13.92
CA MET A 43 -2.06 6.61 -14.66
C MET A 43 -0.80 7.51 -14.74
N PRO A 44 -0.58 8.23 -15.85
CA PRO A 44 0.45 9.25 -15.94
C PRO A 44 0.35 10.32 -14.85
N HIS A 45 1.48 10.88 -14.41
CA HIS A 45 1.53 11.86 -13.32
C HIS A 45 0.76 13.15 -13.62
N ASP A 46 0.68 13.54 -14.88
CA ASP A 46 -0.02 14.72 -15.39
C ASP A 46 -1.53 14.49 -15.60
N THR A 47 -2.03 13.28 -15.34
CA THR A 47 -3.47 12.99 -15.37
C THR A 47 -4.20 13.97 -14.47
N PRO A 48 -5.25 14.68 -14.93
CA PRO A 48 -6.00 15.62 -14.10
C PRO A 48 -6.64 14.92 -12.90
N LYS A 49 -6.56 15.56 -11.72
CA LYS A 49 -7.28 15.08 -10.53
C LYS A 49 -8.77 15.42 -10.68
N PRO A 50 -9.71 14.44 -10.59
CA PRO A 50 -11.13 14.73 -10.68
C PRO A 50 -11.63 15.70 -9.58
N PRO A 51 -12.61 16.59 -9.87
CA PRO A 51 -13.15 17.50 -8.86
C PRO A 51 -13.76 16.77 -7.67
N GLY A 52 -13.41 17.19 -6.45
CA GLY A 52 -13.89 16.57 -5.21
C GLY A 52 -13.14 15.31 -4.77
N TYR A 53 -12.05 14.94 -5.44
CA TYR A 53 -11.22 13.79 -5.09
C TYR A 53 -9.88 14.19 -4.45
N THR A 54 -9.33 13.27 -3.66
CA THR A 54 -7.99 13.32 -3.09
C THR A 54 -7.07 12.38 -3.87
N ARG A 55 -5.90 12.88 -4.27
CA ARG A 55 -4.82 12.10 -4.88
C ARG A 55 -3.84 11.66 -3.81
N PHE A 56 -3.74 10.36 -3.60
CA PHE A 56 -2.72 9.75 -2.75
C PHE A 56 -1.46 9.48 -3.58
N VAL A 57 -0.30 9.76 -3.01
CA VAL A 57 1.00 9.31 -3.53
C VAL A 57 1.51 8.23 -2.61
N CYS A 58 1.55 6.99 -3.11
CA CYS A 58 1.94 5.81 -2.34
C CYS A 58 3.34 5.36 -2.75
N ILE A 59 4.27 5.32 -1.80
CA ILE A 59 5.59 4.70 -1.98
C ILE A 59 5.90 3.77 -0.79
N SER A 60 6.96 2.98 -0.90
CA SER A 60 7.42 2.09 0.16
C SER A 60 8.90 1.76 -0.03
N ASP A 61 9.53 1.16 0.99
CA ASP A 61 10.84 0.50 0.88
C ASP A 61 11.94 1.41 0.29
N THR A 62 11.95 2.69 0.66
CA THR A 62 12.98 3.61 0.15
C THR A 62 14.35 3.32 0.75
N HIS A 63 14.43 2.66 1.91
CA HIS A 63 15.68 2.27 2.58
C HIS A 63 16.74 3.39 2.57
N SER A 64 16.41 4.58 3.08
CA SER A 64 17.28 5.77 3.12
C SER A 64 17.69 6.37 1.75
N ARG A 65 17.14 5.89 0.63
CA ARG A 65 17.45 6.31 -0.76
C ARG A 65 16.42 7.26 -1.38
N THR A 66 16.02 8.30 -0.65
CA THR A 66 15.02 9.28 -1.12
C THR A 66 15.55 10.33 -2.10
N ASP A 67 16.87 10.54 -2.16
CA ASP A 67 17.51 11.64 -2.89
C ASP A 67 17.27 11.61 -4.42
N ALA A 68 17.00 10.43 -5.00
CA ALA A 68 16.76 10.25 -6.43
C ALA A 68 15.26 10.24 -6.81
N ILE A 69 14.35 10.34 -5.82
CA ILE A 69 12.92 10.19 -6.05
C ILE A 69 12.34 11.52 -6.56
N GLN A 70 11.77 11.49 -7.77
CA GLN A 70 10.98 12.59 -8.29
C GLN A 70 9.52 12.44 -7.85
N MET A 71 9.10 13.25 -6.89
CA MET A 71 7.75 13.18 -6.32
C MET A 71 6.72 13.78 -7.28
N PRO A 72 5.65 13.04 -7.66
CA PRO A 72 4.55 13.60 -8.41
C PRO A 72 3.66 14.49 -7.53
N TYR A 73 2.85 15.35 -8.16
CA TYR A 73 1.83 16.09 -7.44
C TYR A 73 0.81 15.15 -6.79
N GLY A 74 0.48 15.41 -5.53
CA GLY A 74 -0.58 14.74 -4.79
C GLY A 74 -0.99 15.53 -3.56
N ASP A 75 -2.09 15.12 -2.94
CA ASP A 75 -2.66 15.79 -1.76
C ASP A 75 -2.21 15.12 -0.46
N VAL A 76 -2.05 13.80 -0.46
CA VAL A 76 -1.67 13.02 0.72
C VAL A 76 -0.57 12.05 0.34
N PHE A 77 0.55 12.12 1.06
CA PHE A 77 1.65 11.19 0.92
C PHE A 77 1.48 10.00 1.87
N ILE A 78 1.67 8.78 1.35
CA ILE A 78 1.63 7.53 2.10
C ILE A 78 2.95 6.79 1.85
N HIS A 79 3.69 6.51 2.93
CA HIS A 79 4.84 5.60 2.91
C HIS A 79 4.49 4.31 3.66
N ALA A 80 4.63 3.14 3.03
CA ALA A 80 4.18 1.87 3.61
C ALA A 80 5.25 1.13 4.47
N GLY A 81 6.16 1.87 5.10
CA GLY A 81 7.26 1.30 5.91
C GLY A 81 8.60 1.20 5.19
N ASP A 82 9.64 0.76 5.89
CA ASP A 82 11.01 0.58 5.39
C ASP A 82 11.65 1.83 4.74
N PHE A 83 11.40 2.99 5.34
CA PHE A 83 12.03 4.24 4.90
C PHE A 83 13.50 4.38 5.34
N THR A 84 13.98 3.55 6.26
CA THR A 84 15.38 3.47 6.72
C THR A 84 16.03 2.14 6.33
N GLU A 85 17.37 2.08 6.26
CA GLU A 85 18.08 0.80 6.07
C GLU A 85 18.20 0.03 7.40
N LEU A 86 18.55 0.71 8.50
CA LEU A 86 18.83 0.06 9.80
C LEU A 86 18.01 0.63 10.96
N GLY A 87 17.19 1.66 10.71
CA GLY A 87 16.39 2.32 11.75
C GLY A 87 17.20 3.28 12.62
N LEU A 88 18.36 3.76 12.14
CA LEU A 88 19.18 4.68 12.93
C LEU A 88 18.47 6.04 13.08
N PRO A 89 18.58 6.72 14.24
CA PRO A 89 17.98 8.04 14.43
C PRO A 89 18.40 9.07 13.36
N SER A 90 19.62 8.96 12.83
CA SER A 90 20.09 9.80 11.73
C SER A 90 19.36 9.53 10.41
N GLU A 91 19.00 8.28 10.12
CA GLU A 91 18.21 7.91 8.94
C GLU A 91 16.77 8.36 9.07
N VAL A 92 16.19 8.21 10.27
CA VAL A 92 14.86 8.75 10.58
C VAL A 92 14.86 10.26 10.40
N LYS A 93 15.88 10.95 10.90
CA LYS A 93 16.05 12.39 10.69
C LYS A 93 16.18 12.73 9.20
N LYS A 94 17.03 12.02 8.45
CA LYS A 94 17.20 12.23 7.00
C LYS A 94 15.87 12.09 6.26
N PHE A 95 15.11 11.05 6.55
CA PHE A 95 13.79 10.84 5.95
C PHE A 95 12.81 11.95 6.32
N ASN A 96 12.76 12.35 7.59
CA ASN A 96 11.90 13.45 8.03
C ASN A 96 12.30 14.81 7.42
N ASP A 97 13.61 15.06 7.27
CA ASP A 97 14.11 16.25 6.58
C ASP A 97 13.68 16.23 5.10
N TRP A 98 13.73 15.07 4.43
CA TRP A 98 13.22 14.91 3.06
C TRP A 98 11.71 15.13 2.95
N LEU A 99 10.91 14.70 3.94
CA LEU A 99 9.47 14.95 3.97
C LEU A 99 9.10 16.43 4.10
N GLY A 100 9.96 17.23 4.74
CA GLY A 100 9.73 18.64 5.02
C GLY A 100 10.30 19.61 3.98
N GLN A 101 10.96 19.10 2.93
CA GLN A 101 11.45 19.89 1.79
C GLN A 101 10.28 20.26 0.85
#